data_AF-A0A8T0J8S6-F1
#
_entry.id   AF-A0A8T0J8S6-F1
#
_cell.length_a   1.000
_cell.length_b   1.000
_cell.length_c   1.000
_cell.angle_alpha   90.00
_cell.angle_beta   90.00
_cell.angle_gamma   90.00
#
_symmetry.space_group_name_H-M   'P 1'
#
loop_
_entity.id
_entity.type
_entity.pdbx_description
1 polymer ?
#
loop_
_entity_poly.entity_id
_entity_poly.type
_entity_poly.pdbx_seq_one_letter_code
_entity_poly.pdbx_strand_id
1 'polypeptide(L)'
;MCRLRVVFSCACCLNWPLVAWMKVAFQSGNYKQHVIIIGGLTDGLFATDYVEPLAKALEAEKWSLVQPLFSSSYTGFGTSSLKEDALEIEQLLNYLIDQENSEGFILIGHSTGCQDIVNYLRTGGHCTRAVRGAILQAPVSDREFLVTLPETQPKLELAEKMIKEGKGEELMPRDTSPEAPITAYRCC
;
A
#
# COMPACT_ATOMS: atom_id res chain seq x y z
N MET A 1 -10.57 -21.18 -7.87
CA MET A 1 -11.44 -20.25 -8.65
C MET A 1 -10.95 -18.83 -8.36
N CYS A 2 -10.60 -18.02 -9.37
CA CYS A 2 -10.13 -16.64 -9.17
C CYS A 2 -11.31 -15.67 -9.19
N ARG A 3 -11.27 -14.63 -8.35
CA ARG A 3 -12.33 -13.61 -8.25
C ARG A 3 -11.71 -12.22 -8.13
N LEU A 4 -12.07 -11.31 -9.04
CA LEU A 4 -11.87 -9.89 -8.80
C LEU A 4 -12.89 -9.45 -7.76
N ARG A 5 -12.43 -8.82 -6.67
CA ARG A 5 -13.29 -8.32 -5.60
C ARG A 5 -13.20 -6.80 -5.55
N VAL A 6 -14.35 -6.16 -5.47
CA VAL A 6 -14.45 -4.73 -5.22
C VAL A 6 -14.85 -4.57 -3.76
N VAL A 7 -13.94 -4.03 -2.96
CA VAL A 7 -14.17 -3.70 -1.55
C VAL A 7 -14.80 -2.31 -1.50
N PHE A 8 -16.06 -2.27 -1.06
CA PHE A 8 -16.71 -1.01 -0.74
C PHE A 8 -16.53 -0.74 0.75
N SER A 9 -15.69 0.23 1.09
CA SER A 9 -15.64 0.77 2.44
C SER A 9 -16.62 1.94 2.53
N CYS A 10 -17.79 1.69 3.13
CA CYS A 10 -18.67 2.75 3.60
C CYS A 10 -18.36 2.94 5.09
N ALA A 11 -17.58 3.95 5.44
CA ALA A 11 -17.27 4.28 6.83
C ALA A 11 -18.55 4.78 7.53
N CYS A 12 -19.34 3.86 8.07
CA CYS A 12 -20.55 4.19 8.83
C CYS A 12 -20.28 4.46 10.33
N CYS A 13 -19.01 4.54 10.74
CA CYS A 13 -18.64 4.82 12.12
C CYS A 13 -18.01 6.23 12.22
N LEU A 14 -18.85 7.18 12.65
CA LEU A 14 -18.52 8.48 13.25
C LEU A 14 -17.96 9.59 12.31
N ASN A 15 -18.85 10.50 11.90
CA ASN A 15 -18.60 11.91 11.55
C ASN A 15 -17.58 12.28 10.46
N TRP A 16 -17.23 11.38 9.53
CA TRP A 16 -16.52 11.76 8.31
C TRP A 16 -17.52 11.95 7.14
N PRO A 17 -17.36 12.97 6.26
CA PRO A 17 -18.25 13.10 5.11
C PRO A 17 -18.26 11.81 4.29
N LEU A 18 -19.45 11.42 3.83
CA LEU A 18 -19.75 10.24 3.02
C LEU A 18 -18.95 10.27 1.70
N VAL A 19 -17.68 9.87 1.74
CA VAL A 19 -16.89 9.55 0.56
C VAL A 19 -16.68 8.04 0.60
N ALA A 20 -17.52 7.32 -0.15
CA ALA A 20 -17.29 5.90 -0.40
C ALA A 20 -16.08 5.77 -1.33
N TRP A 21 -14.94 5.40 -0.76
CA TRP A 21 -13.76 5.07 -1.57
C TRP A 21 -13.91 3.62 -2.04
N MET A 22 -14.01 3.44 -3.36
CA MET A 22 -13.96 2.11 -3.96
C MET A 22 -12.52 1.63 -3.91
N LYS A 23 -12.26 0.56 -3.15
CA LYS A 23 -10.96 -0.10 -3.10
C LYS A 23 -11.06 -1.42 -3.84
N VAL A 24 -10.10 -1.70 -4.71
CA VAL A 24 -10.14 -2.91 -5.56
C VAL A 24 -9.09 -3.88 -5.04
N ALA A 25 -9.45 -5.15 -4.92
CA ALA A 25 -8.49 -6.20 -4.61
C ALA A 25 -8.77 -7.44 -5.46
N PHE A 26 -7.72 -8.03 -6.01
CA PHE A 26 -7.84 -9.30 -6.72
C PHE A 26 -7.56 -10.46 -5.78
N GLN A 27 -8.43 -11.47 -5.77
CA GLN A 27 -8.26 -12.66 -4.94
C GLN A 27 -8.15 -13.94 -5.78
N SER A 28 -7.13 -14.74 -5.48
CA SER A 28 -7.01 -16.13 -5.91
C SER A 28 -7.27 -17.06 -4.72
N GLY A 29 -8.12 -18.07 -4.90
CA GLY A 29 -8.53 -18.99 -3.83
C GLY A 29 -9.78 -18.54 -3.09
N ASN A 30 -10.36 -19.44 -2.30
CA ASN A 30 -11.60 -19.19 -1.53
C ASN A 30 -11.52 -19.82 -0.14
N TYR A 31 -10.43 -19.53 0.56
CA TYR A 31 -10.14 -19.99 1.91
C TYR A 31 -10.16 -18.82 2.90
N LYS A 32 -10.33 -19.13 4.18
CA LYS A 32 -10.45 -18.14 5.26
C LYS A 32 -9.12 -17.60 5.76
N GLN A 33 -8.00 -18.21 5.39
CA GLN A 33 -6.67 -17.69 5.68
C GLN A 33 -6.15 -16.94 4.46
N HIS A 34 -5.58 -15.76 4.66
CA HIS A 34 -5.25 -14.86 3.56
C HIS A 34 -3.77 -14.47 3.59
N VAL A 35 -3.13 -14.53 2.43
CA VAL A 35 -1.84 -13.88 2.18
C VAL A 35 -2.13 -12.60 1.40
N ILE A 36 -1.74 -11.45 1.95
CA ILE A 36 -1.87 -10.16 1.28
C ILE A 36 -0.51 -9.78 0.72
N ILE A 37 -0.40 -9.66 -0.59
CA ILE A 37 0.84 -9.20 -1.24
C ILE A 37 0.71 -7.73 -1.63
N ILE A 38 1.65 -6.91 -1.18
CA ILE A 38 1.73 -5.46 -1.39
C ILE A 38 2.95 -5.19 -2.26
N GLY A 39 2.71 -4.65 -3.45
CA GLY A 39 3.75 -4.30 -4.43
C GLY A 39 4.50 -3.02 -4.10
N GLY A 40 5.43 -2.63 -4.97
CA GLY A 40 6.10 -1.34 -4.92
C GLY A 40 5.22 -0.16 -5.35
N LEU A 41 5.76 1.06 -5.27
CA LEU A 41 5.02 2.31 -5.56
C LEU A 41 4.41 2.32 -6.97
N THR A 42 5.12 1.77 -7.95
CA THR A 42 4.69 1.73 -9.35
C THR A 42 3.85 0.50 -9.70
N ASP A 43 3.71 -0.42 -8.75
CA ASP A 43 3.04 -1.69 -8.97
C ASP A 43 1.52 -1.55 -8.91
N GLY A 44 0.86 -2.49 -9.58
CA GLY A 44 -0.57 -2.76 -9.45
C GLY A 44 -0.82 -4.26 -9.34
N LEU A 45 -1.94 -4.72 -9.88
CA LEU A 45 -2.28 -6.14 -9.88
C LEU A 45 -1.30 -6.93 -10.77
N PHE A 46 -0.84 -8.09 -10.28
CA PHE A 46 0.06 -9.01 -11.00
C PHE A 46 1.42 -8.41 -11.39
N ALA A 47 1.93 -7.47 -10.59
CA ALA A 47 3.19 -6.78 -10.91
C ALA A 47 4.44 -7.70 -10.90
N THR A 48 4.44 -8.76 -10.10
CA THR A 48 5.59 -9.67 -10.02
C THR A 48 5.30 -11.03 -10.69
N ASP A 49 6.27 -11.53 -11.45
CA ASP A 49 6.16 -12.81 -12.19
C ASP A 49 5.88 -14.00 -11.25
N TYR A 50 6.24 -13.88 -9.97
CA TYR A 50 6.03 -14.94 -8.99
C TYR A 50 4.63 -14.96 -8.37
N VAL A 51 3.76 -13.99 -8.65
CA VAL A 51 2.38 -13.97 -8.12
C VAL A 51 1.61 -15.22 -8.54
N GLU A 52 1.69 -15.62 -9.81
CA GLU A 52 0.96 -16.79 -10.31
C GLU A 52 1.45 -18.11 -9.66
N PRO A 53 2.75 -18.45 -9.64
CA PRO A 53 3.21 -19.64 -8.95
C PRO A 53 2.96 -19.58 -7.44
N LEU A 54 3.03 -18.40 -6.81
CA LEU A 54 2.66 -18.22 -5.40
C LEU A 54 1.19 -18.54 -5.15
N ALA A 55 0.27 -18.05 -5.99
CA ALA A 55 -1.15 -18.37 -5.88
C ALA A 55 -1.41 -19.88 -5.96
N LYS A 56 -0.73 -20.58 -6.88
CA LYS A 56 -0.83 -22.05 -7.02
C LYS A 56 -0.30 -22.78 -5.78
N ALA A 57 0.83 -22.34 -5.21
CA ALA A 57 1.38 -22.91 -4.00
C ALA A 57 0.45 -22.70 -2.78
N LEU A 58 -0.10 -21.50 -2.63
CA LEU A 58 -1.02 -21.16 -1.54
C LEU A 58 -2.35 -21.92 -1.64
N GLU A 59 -2.86 -22.16 -2.84
CA GLU A 59 -4.06 -22.97 -3.05
C GLU A 59 -3.86 -24.40 -2.50
N ALA A 60 -2.69 -25.02 -2.71
CA ALA A 60 -2.37 -26.34 -2.16
C ALA A 60 -2.35 -26.37 -0.62
N GLU A 61 -1.94 -25.26 -0.01
CA GLU A 61 -1.92 -25.06 1.45
C GLU A 61 -3.25 -24.53 2.02
N LYS A 62 -4.28 -24.33 1.18
CA LYS A 62 -5.59 -23.77 1.56
C LYS A 62 -5.50 -22.32 2.08
N TRP A 63 -4.71 -21.48 1.41
CA TRP A 63 -4.63 -20.04 1.62
C TRP A 63 -5.16 -19.28 0.39
N SER A 64 -5.86 -18.18 0.63
CA SER A 64 -6.25 -17.22 -0.40
C SER A 64 -5.14 -16.18 -0.59
N LEU A 65 -4.74 -15.90 -1.83
CA LEU A 65 -3.86 -14.78 -2.15
C LEU A 65 -4.71 -13.55 -2.50
N VAL A 66 -4.42 -12.41 -1.89
CA VAL A 66 -5.09 -11.13 -2.12
C VAL A 66 -4.06 -10.09 -2.55
N GLN A 67 -4.37 -9.39 -3.64
CA GLN A 67 -3.59 -8.32 -4.23
C GLN A 67 -4.43 -7.03 -4.21
N PRO A 68 -4.23 -6.12 -3.25
CA PRO A 68 -4.92 -4.84 -3.24
C PRO A 68 -4.34 -3.89 -4.28
N LEU A 69 -5.19 -2.98 -4.75
CA LEU A 69 -4.79 -1.78 -5.48
C LEU A 69 -4.98 -0.58 -4.56
N PHE A 70 -3.89 0.09 -4.20
CA PHE A 70 -3.91 1.25 -3.30
C PHE A 70 -4.11 2.54 -4.07
N SER A 71 -4.45 3.61 -3.34
CA SER A 71 -4.41 4.96 -3.90
C SER A 71 -3.01 5.38 -4.32
N SER A 72 -1.97 4.81 -3.70
CA SER A 72 -0.56 5.01 -4.01
C SER A 72 -0.06 4.22 -5.23
N SER A 73 -0.82 3.23 -5.73
CA SER A 73 -0.39 2.40 -6.85
C SER A 73 -0.16 3.19 -8.15
N TYR A 74 0.69 2.65 -9.02
CA TYR A 74 1.10 3.25 -10.30
C TYR A 74 1.77 4.62 -10.16
N THR A 75 1.03 5.71 -10.35
CA THR A 75 1.54 7.09 -10.23
C THR A 75 0.90 7.83 -9.06
N GLY A 76 0.08 7.16 -8.25
CA GLY A 76 -0.63 7.77 -7.13
C GLY A 76 0.25 8.00 -5.90
N PHE A 77 1.42 7.37 -5.83
CA PHE A 77 2.34 7.46 -4.71
C PHE A 77 2.87 8.88 -4.45
N GLY A 78 2.90 9.73 -5.48
CA GLY A 78 3.41 11.09 -5.37
C GLY A 78 2.47 12.04 -4.62
N THR A 79 1.20 11.68 -4.47
CA THR A 79 0.16 12.48 -3.78
C THR A 79 -0.49 11.73 -2.61
N SER A 80 0.13 10.64 -2.17
CA SER A 80 -0.31 9.82 -1.03
C SER A 80 0.85 9.62 -0.06
N SER A 81 0.60 8.92 1.04
CA SER A 81 1.55 8.69 2.11
C SER A 81 1.43 7.29 2.68
N LEU A 82 2.49 6.83 3.33
CA LEU A 82 2.51 5.57 4.09
C LEU A 82 1.38 5.49 5.14
N LYS A 83 0.85 6.64 5.60
CA LYS A 83 -0.28 6.69 6.52
C LYS A 83 -1.58 6.34 5.82
N GLU A 84 -1.81 6.85 4.60
CA GLU A 84 -2.96 6.42 3.79
C GLU A 84 -2.84 4.93 3.46
N ASP A 85 -1.66 4.44 3.06
CA ASP A 85 -1.46 3.02 2.75
C ASP A 85 -1.75 2.12 3.96
N ALA A 86 -1.27 2.50 5.16
CA ALA A 86 -1.59 1.80 6.40
C ALA A 86 -3.10 1.77 6.71
N LEU A 87 -3.81 2.87 6.42
CA LEU A 87 -5.27 2.92 6.58
C LEU A 87 -5.99 2.01 5.56
N GLU A 88 -5.50 1.96 4.33
CA GLU A 88 -6.06 1.10 3.28
C GLU A 88 -5.83 -0.39 3.57
N ILE A 89 -4.67 -0.74 4.12
CA ILE A 89 -4.41 -2.09 4.66
C ILE A 89 -5.42 -2.40 5.77
N GLU A 90 -5.58 -1.52 6.77
CA GLU A 90 -6.52 -1.73 7.87
C GLU A 90 -7.96 -1.96 7.36
N GLN A 91 -8.41 -1.15 6.40
CA GLN A 91 -9.74 -1.27 5.81
C GLN A 91 -9.92 -2.60 5.07
N LEU A 92 -8.91 -3.04 4.31
CA LEU A 92 -8.93 -4.32 3.62
C LEU A 92 -9.01 -5.49 4.61
N LEU A 93 -8.15 -5.48 5.64
CA LEU A 93 -8.15 -6.54 6.65
C LEU A 93 -9.48 -6.60 7.40
N ASN A 94 -10.03 -5.44 7.77
CA ASN A 94 -11.33 -5.35 8.43
C ASN A 94 -12.44 -5.90 7.53
N TYR A 95 -12.46 -5.55 6.24
CA TYR A 95 -13.41 -6.11 5.28
C TYR A 95 -13.31 -7.64 5.19
N LEU A 96 -12.10 -8.20 5.10
CA LEU A 96 -11.91 -9.65 5.03
C LEU A 96 -12.33 -10.36 6.33
N ILE A 97 -12.14 -9.73 7.49
CA ILE A 97 -12.66 -10.25 8.77
C ILE A 97 -14.20 -10.25 8.75
N ASP A 98 -14.79 -9.08 8.51
CA ASP A 98 -16.23 -8.87 8.72
C ASP A 98 -17.09 -9.55 7.65
N GLN A 99 -16.64 -9.52 6.38
CA GLN A 99 -17.43 -9.98 5.24
C GLN A 99 -17.07 -11.40 4.81
N GLU A 100 -15.83 -11.83 5.01
CA GLU A 100 -15.33 -13.13 4.55
C GLU A 100 -15.03 -14.11 5.70
N ASN A 101 -15.25 -13.69 6.95
CA ASN A 101 -14.93 -14.47 8.14
C ASN A 101 -13.45 -14.95 8.14
N SER A 102 -12.55 -14.03 7.78
CA SER A 102 -11.11 -14.32 7.76
C SER A 102 -10.61 -14.79 9.12
N GLU A 103 -9.78 -15.84 9.11
CA GLU A 103 -9.18 -16.42 10.31
C GLU A 103 -7.80 -15.80 10.63
N GLY A 104 -7.20 -15.10 9.68
CA GLY A 104 -5.92 -14.41 9.88
C GLY A 104 -5.17 -14.13 8.59
N PHE A 105 -4.08 -13.37 8.74
CA PHE A 105 -3.34 -12.79 7.63
C PHE A 105 -1.84 -13.06 7.72
N ILE A 106 -1.21 -13.28 6.57
CA ILE A 106 0.23 -13.07 6.36
C ILE A 106 0.38 -11.90 5.39
N LEU A 107 1.25 -10.94 5.70
CA LEU A 107 1.56 -9.82 4.82
C LEU A 107 2.87 -10.10 4.08
N ILE A 108 2.90 -9.87 2.78
CA ILE A 108 4.12 -9.95 1.96
C ILE A 108 4.34 -8.59 1.30
N GLY A 109 5.46 -7.96 1.60
CA GLY A 109 5.87 -6.70 0.98
C GLY A 109 6.89 -7.00 -0.09
N HIS A 110 6.70 -6.46 -1.28
CA HIS A 110 7.68 -6.48 -2.36
C HIS A 110 8.27 -5.08 -2.54
N SER A 111 9.59 -4.98 -2.65
CA SER A 111 10.25 -3.69 -2.90
C SER A 111 9.83 -2.64 -1.86
N THR A 112 9.33 -1.47 -2.29
CA THR A 112 8.84 -0.41 -1.41
C THR A 112 7.57 -0.79 -0.65
N GLY A 113 6.80 -1.80 -1.06
CA GLY A 113 5.68 -2.35 -0.28
C GLY A 113 6.11 -2.94 1.06
N CYS A 114 7.41 -3.21 1.24
CA CYS A 114 7.98 -3.50 2.56
C CYS A 114 7.84 -2.33 3.53
N GLN A 115 7.95 -1.08 3.04
CA GLN A 115 7.82 0.12 3.85
C GLN A 115 6.38 0.25 4.37
N ASP A 116 5.38 -0.09 3.56
CA ASP A 116 3.97 -0.08 3.96
C ASP A 116 3.70 -1.05 5.12
N ILE A 117 4.22 -2.29 5.01
CA ILE A 117 4.08 -3.30 6.06
C ILE A 117 4.78 -2.86 7.33
N VAL A 118 6.02 -2.38 7.24
CA VAL A 118 6.78 -1.92 8.40
C VAL A 118 6.05 -0.75 9.07
N ASN A 119 5.54 0.20 8.29
CA ASN A 119 4.79 1.34 8.80
C ASN A 119 3.49 0.87 9.48
N TYR A 120 2.68 0.05 8.81
CA TYR A 120 1.40 -0.45 9.33
C TYR A 120 1.57 -1.24 10.63
N LEU A 121 2.54 -2.16 10.69
CA LEU A 121 2.81 -2.94 11.90
C LEU A 121 3.37 -2.08 13.04
N ARG A 122 4.13 -1.02 12.72
CA ARG A 122 4.66 -0.08 13.70
C ARG A 122 3.57 0.83 14.27
N THR A 123 2.70 1.38 13.43
CA THR A 123 1.62 2.28 13.85
C THR A 123 0.53 1.52 14.60
N GLY A 124 0.29 0.28 14.19
CA GLY A 124 -0.76 -0.57 14.74
C GLY A 124 -2.17 -0.12 14.33
N GLY A 125 -3.06 -1.08 14.31
CA GLY A 125 -4.48 -0.94 14.03
C GLY A 125 -5.29 -2.00 14.78
N HIS A 126 -6.60 -1.95 14.66
CA HIS A 126 -7.49 -2.93 15.28
C HIS A 126 -7.26 -4.34 14.72
N CYS A 127 -6.96 -4.43 13.42
CA CYS A 127 -6.76 -5.68 12.70
C CYS A 127 -5.33 -6.23 12.80
N THR A 128 -4.36 -5.46 13.31
CA THR A 128 -2.95 -5.89 13.40
C THR A 128 -2.80 -7.20 14.21
N ARG A 129 -3.64 -7.42 15.22
CA ARG A 129 -3.67 -8.67 16.01
C ARG A 129 -4.03 -9.93 15.20
N ALA A 130 -4.68 -9.76 14.04
CA ALA A 130 -5.00 -10.86 13.14
C ALA A 130 -3.87 -11.15 12.14
N VAL A 131 -2.83 -10.30 12.08
CA VAL A 131 -1.62 -10.55 11.29
C VAL A 131 -0.72 -11.51 12.06
N ARG A 132 -0.54 -12.71 11.49
CA ARG A 132 0.22 -13.81 12.10
C ARG A 132 1.70 -13.82 11.70
N GLY A 133 2.06 -13.04 10.68
CA GLY A 133 3.41 -12.96 10.18
C GLY A 133 3.54 -11.95 9.03
N ALA A 134 4.78 -11.54 8.78
CA ALA A 134 5.13 -10.64 7.70
C ALA A 134 6.40 -11.13 6.99
N ILE A 135 6.45 -10.98 5.68
CA ILE A 135 7.57 -11.33 4.82
C ILE A 135 7.97 -10.07 4.06
N LEU A 136 9.23 -9.67 4.18
CA LEU A 136 9.79 -8.50 3.49
C LEU A 136 10.70 -9.00 2.36
N GLN A 137 10.23 -8.91 1.12
CA GLN A 137 10.92 -9.44 -0.05
C GLN A 137 11.57 -8.29 -0.85
N ALA A 138 12.90 -8.36 -0.97
CA ALA A 138 13.73 -7.32 -1.57
C ALA A 138 13.41 -5.92 -0.99
N PRO A 139 13.47 -5.73 0.34
CA PRO A 139 13.10 -4.46 0.95
C PRO A 139 14.00 -3.32 0.46
N VAL A 140 13.37 -2.21 0.08
CA VAL A 140 14.04 -0.96 -0.30
C VAL A 140 13.55 0.16 0.60
N SER A 141 14.45 1.06 0.97
CA SER A 141 14.14 2.31 1.67
C SER A 141 14.25 3.47 0.70
N ASP A 142 13.13 4.15 0.41
CA ASP A 142 13.10 5.32 -0.48
C ASP A 142 14.09 6.37 0.00
N ARG A 143 14.11 6.61 1.31
CA ARG A 143 14.97 7.61 1.93
C ARG A 143 16.45 7.29 1.75
N GLU A 144 16.84 6.04 2.02
CA GLU A 144 18.25 5.65 1.87
C GLU A 144 18.68 5.67 0.40
N PHE A 145 17.79 5.25 -0.51
CA PHE A 145 18.04 5.33 -1.94
C PHE A 145 18.20 6.78 -2.41
N LEU A 146 17.26 7.67 -2.08
CA LEU A 146 17.30 9.08 -2.48
C LEU A 146 18.56 9.78 -1.98
N VAL A 147 19.04 9.50 -0.77
CA VAL A 147 20.28 10.10 -0.24
C VAL A 147 21.52 9.77 -1.09
N THR A 148 21.49 8.69 -1.88
CA THR A 148 22.60 8.34 -2.78
C THR A 148 22.65 9.18 -4.06
N LEU A 149 21.57 9.91 -4.37
CA LEU A 149 21.43 10.65 -5.63
C LEU A 149 21.83 12.13 -5.46
N PRO A 150 22.75 12.67 -6.29
CA PRO A 150 23.18 14.07 -6.20
C PRO A 150 22.06 15.10 -6.35
N GLU A 151 21.03 14.77 -7.13
CA GLU A 151 19.88 15.62 -7.41
C GLU A 151 18.87 15.70 -6.25
N THR A 152 19.04 14.89 -5.20
CA THR A 152 18.10 14.87 -4.07
C THR A 152 18.17 16.15 -3.25
N GLN A 153 19.37 16.67 -2.98
CA GLN A 153 19.53 17.85 -2.12
C GLN A 153 18.80 19.10 -2.68
N PRO A 154 18.93 19.47 -3.97
CA PRO A 154 18.15 20.57 -4.54
C PRO A 154 16.63 20.34 -4.50
N LYS A 155 16.16 19.10 -4.66
CA LYS A 155 14.73 18.75 -4.60
C LYS A 155 14.19 18.93 -3.18
N LEU A 156 14.94 18.48 -2.18
CA LEU A 156 14.59 18.66 -0.76
C LEU A 156 14.53 20.14 -0.37
N GLU A 157 15.50 20.95 -0.79
CA GLU A 157 15.51 22.40 -0.51
C GLU A 157 14.27 23.10 -1.10
N LEU A 158 13.89 22.72 -2.32
CA LEU A 158 12.67 23.23 -2.95
C LEU A 158 11.41 22.78 -2.19
N ALA A 159 11.35 21.50 -1.80
CA ALA A 159 10.23 20.94 -1.04
C ALA A 159 10.07 21.63 0.32
N GLU A 160 11.16 21.78 1.08
CA GLU A 160 11.18 22.50 2.35
C GLU A 160 10.73 23.95 2.21
N LYS A 161 11.17 24.64 1.15
CA LYS A 161 10.74 26.01 0.85
C LYS A 161 9.24 26.05 0.61
N MET A 162 8.70 25.17 -0.22
CA MET A 162 7.26 25.09 -0.48
C MET A 162 6.47 24.79 0.80
N ILE A 163 6.94 23.88 1.65
CA ILE A 163 6.32 23.57 2.94
C ILE A 163 6.32 24.81 3.86
N LYS A 164 7.43 25.54 3.95
CA LYS A 164 7.53 26.80 4.75
C LYS A 164 6.59 27.89 4.24
N GLU A 165 6.28 27.90 2.94
CA GLU A 165 5.30 28.80 2.32
C GLU A 165 3.84 28.32 2.48
N GLY A 166 3.59 27.20 3.16
CA GLY A 166 2.25 26.62 3.32
C GLY A 166 1.76 25.82 2.11
N LYS A 167 2.66 25.48 1.18
CA LYS A 167 2.38 24.78 -0.09
C LYS A 167 2.84 23.31 -0.05
N GLY A 168 2.74 22.66 1.12
CA GLY A 168 3.18 21.27 1.29
C GLY A 168 2.42 20.28 0.40
N GLU A 169 1.11 20.48 0.24
CA GLU A 169 0.25 19.61 -0.58
C GLU A 169 0.27 19.97 -2.08
N GLU A 170 0.95 21.05 -2.46
CA GLU A 170 1.03 21.47 -3.86
C GLU A 170 2.03 20.58 -4.63
N LEU A 171 1.71 20.34 -5.90
CA LEU A 171 2.60 19.60 -6.80
C LEU A 171 3.88 20.39 -7.06
N MET A 172 5.01 19.70 -6.98
CA MET A 172 6.32 20.23 -7.35
C MET A 172 6.47 20.32 -8.88
N PRO A 173 7.44 21.11 -9.38
CA PRO A 173 7.76 21.15 -10.81
C PRO A 173 8.02 19.76 -11.38
N ARG A 174 7.62 19.51 -12.63
CA ARG A 174 7.69 18.19 -13.27
C ARG A 174 9.07 17.53 -13.20
N ASP A 175 10.14 18.31 -13.25
CA ASP A 175 11.51 17.81 -13.26
C ASP A 175 11.97 17.24 -11.91
N THR A 176 11.19 17.42 -10.83
CA THR A 176 11.52 16.86 -9.51
C THR A 176 11.28 15.35 -9.44
N SER A 177 10.29 14.84 -10.16
CA SER A 177 9.96 13.41 -10.22
C SER A 177 9.42 13.06 -11.62
N PRO A 178 10.26 12.45 -12.49
CA PRO A 178 9.85 12.08 -13.84
C PRO A 178 8.85 10.90 -13.86
N GLU A 179 8.80 10.11 -12.79
CA GLU A 179 8.01 8.88 -12.70
C GLU A 179 6.54 9.15 -12.31
N ALA A 180 6.31 10.13 -11.42
CA ALA A 180 4.97 10.55 -11.03
C ALA A 180 4.96 12.00 -10.50
N PRO A 181 3.86 12.76 -10.67
CA PRO A 181 3.68 14.05 -10.01
C PRO A 181 3.77 13.90 -8.49
N ILE A 182 4.68 14.64 -7.86
CA ILE A 182 4.94 14.55 -6.42
C ILE A 182 4.60 15.87 -5.72
N THR A 183 3.99 15.80 -4.53
CA THR A 183 3.79 16.98 -3.69
C THR A 183 5.07 17.36 -2.97
N ALA A 184 5.18 18.61 -2.50
CA ALA A 184 6.31 19.03 -1.69
C ALA A 184 6.44 18.19 -0.41
N TYR A 185 5.31 17.82 0.21
CA TYR A 185 5.28 16.97 1.40
C TYR A 185 5.81 15.56 1.15
N ARG A 186 5.52 14.94 0.00
CA ARG A 186 5.99 13.58 -0.29
C ARG A 186 7.48 13.52 -0.65
N CYS A 187 8.02 14.63 -1.15
CA CYS A 187 9.43 14.76 -1.51
C CYS A 187 10.35 14.89 -0.27
N CYS A 188 9.85 15.50 0.81
CA CYS A 188 10.59 15.78 2.05
C CYS A 188 10.33 14.73 3.13
#